data_AF-A0A2V6EI23-F1
#
_entry.id   AF-A0A2V6EI23-F1
#
_cell.length_a   1.000
_cell.length_b   1.000
_cell.length_c   1.000
_cell.angle_alpha   90.00
_cell.angle_beta   90.00
_cell.angle_gamma   90.00
#
_symmetry.space_group_name_H-M   'P 1'
#
loop_
_entity.id
_entity.type
_entity.pdbx_description
1 polymer ?
#
loop_
_entity_poly.entity_id
_entity_poly.type
_entity_poly.pdbx_seq_one_letter_code
_entity_poly.pdbx_strand_id
1 'polypeptide(L)'
;MVIFRTKISDDAHARTFMKNEIVTSPAYRRVVAALDDCEKRYDRLIKGTGATDDLRLASTVAILKGEVEQRRRLEVELLTAVETERQRIGQDLHDDLCQRLGAIALLIGSLAKEVSVLDKKLGEKVGKIPALVTEAIGSCRNLARGLHPVTLASAGLPAALAELAARIPADVKFHWPRSERIDFEPTLALHLYRIAEEAVTNAVKHAGAKNTEQT
;
A
#
# COMPACT_ATOMS: atom_id res chain seq x y z
N MET A 1 0.96 -15.61 9.30
CA MET A 1 1.30 -14.20 9.02
C MET A 1 1.05 -13.91 7.54
N VAL A 2 -0.21 -13.63 7.17
CA VAL A 2 -0.66 -13.42 5.77
C VAL A 2 -1.02 -11.96 5.62
N ILE A 3 -0.03 -11.08 5.44
CA ILE A 3 -0.27 -9.68 5.08
C ILE A 3 0.82 -9.25 4.10
N PHE A 4 0.46 -8.40 3.13
CA PHE A 4 1.28 -7.80 2.05
C PHE A 4 1.30 -8.53 0.70
N ARG A 5 0.16 -8.46 0.01
CA ARG A 5 0.05 -8.71 -1.43
C ARG A 5 -0.68 -7.57 -2.18
N THR A 6 -0.46 -6.30 -1.84
CA THR A 6 -0.96 -5.17 -2.65
C THR A 6 -0.17 -5.02 -3.96
N LYS A 7 -0.89 -4.95 -5.08
CA LYS A 7 -0.37 -4.83 -6.45
C LYS A 7 -0.04 -3.36 -6.76
N ILE A 8 1.01 -2.82 -6.15
CA ILE A 8 1.54 -1.50 -6.53
C ILE A 8 2.43 -1.73 -7.76
N SER A 9 1.95 -1.29 -8.92
CA SER A 9 2.57 -1.43 -10.25
C SER A 9 2.87 -2.87 -10.69
N ASP A 10 2.84 -3.17 -11.98
CA ASP A 10 3.31 -4.46 -12.51
C ASP A 10 4.84 -4.62 -12.40
N ASP A 11 5.52 -3.65 -11.79
CA ASP A 11 6.94 -3.69 -11.49
C ASP A 11 7.24 -4.40 -10.15
N ALA A 12 7.82 -5.60 -10.25
CA ALA A 12 8.30 -6.37 -9.10
C ALA A 12 9.35 -5.62 -8.25
N HIS A 13 10.10 -4.70 -8.85
CA HIS A 13 11.11 -3.90 -8.16
C HIS A 13 10.48 -2.90 -7.22
N ALA A 14 9.45 -2.17 -7.69
CA ALA A 14 8.73 -1.22 -6.85
C ALA A 14 8.14 -1.91 -5.60
N ARG A 15 7.52 -3.08 -5.76
CA ARG A 15 6.98 -3.88 -4.63
C ARG A 15 8.03 -4.31 -3.63
N THR A 16 9.19 -4.75 -4.12
CA THR A 16 10.30 -5.18 -3.26
C THR A 16 10.90 -3.99 -2.51
N PHE A 17 11.08 -2.87 -3.20
CA PHE A 17 11.54 -1.62 -2.61
C PHE A 17 10.62 -1.15 -1.48
N MET A 18 9.31 -1.05 -1.72
CA MET A 18 8.36 -0.60 -0.68
C MET A 18 8.26 -1.58 0.50
N LYS A 19 8.31 -2.89 0.25
CA LYS A 19 8.38 -3.87 1.35
C LYS A 19 9.62 -3.63 2.21
N ASN A 20 10.78 -3.41 1.58
CA ASN A 20 12.01 -3.18 2.32
C ASN A 20 11.97 -1.86 3.10
N GLU A 21 11.44 -0.79 2.53
CA GLU A 21 11.40 0.52 3.19
C GLU A 21 10.43 0.54 4.38
N ILE A 22 9.25 -0.09 4.23
CA ILE A 22 8.29 -0.22 5.34
C ILE A 22 8.86 -1.12 6.46
N VAL A 23 9.45 -2.26 6.08
CA VAL A 23 9.98 -3.24 7.05
C VAL A 23 11.22 -2.71 7.79
N THR A 24 11.97 -1.77 7.18
CA THR A 24 13.14 -1.15 7.83
C THR A 24 12.78 0.04 8.72
N SER A 25 11.55 0.55 8.67
CA SER A 25 11.07 1.64 9.53
C SER A 25 11.25 1.31 11.02
N PRO A 26 11.80 2.22 11.85
CA PRO A 26 11.94 2.01 13.29
C PRO A 26 10.62 1.68 13.98
N ALA A 27 9.52 2.30 13.53
CA ALA A 27 8.19 2.04 14.09
C ALA A 27 7.75 0.59 13.83
N TYR A 28 7.86 0.12 12.58
CA TYR A 28 7.57 -1.27 12.21
C TYR A 28 8.42 -2.26 13.03
N ARG A 29 9.74 -2.04 13.10
CA ARG A 29 10.65 -2.93 13.82
C ARG A 29 10.35 -3.02 15.31
N ARG A 30 9.98 -1.90 15.95
CA ARG A 30 9.58 -1.88 17.37
C ARG A 30 8.35 -2.75 17.61
N VAL A 31 7.30 -2.58 16.79
CA VAL A 31 6.04 -3.33 16.98
C VAL A 31 6.23 -4.82 16.67
N VAL A 32 6.98 -5.17 15.62
CA VAL A 32 7.30 -6.57 15.32
C VAL A 32 8.11 -7.22 16.44
N ALA A 33 9.11 -6.53 16.99
CA ALA A 33 9.86 -7.06 18.13
C ALA A 33 8.96 -7.28 19.37
N ALA A 34 7.97 -6.41 19.59
CA ALA A 34 7.00 -6.57 20.67
C ALA A 34 6.04 -7.75 20.41
N LEU A 35 5.60 -7.96 19.17
CA LEU A 35 4.80 -9.11 18.75
C LEU A 35 5.56 -10.43 18.93
N ASP A 36 6.84 -10.47 18.53
CA ASP A 36 7.70 -11.65 18.70
C ASP A 36 7.91 -11.98 20.18
N ASP A 37 8.06 -10.96 21.04
CA ASP A 37 8.18 -11.17 22.49
C ASP A 37 6.87 -11.66 23.12
N CYS A 38 5.73 -11.12 22.66
CA CYS A 38 4.39 -11.57 23.03
C CYS A 38 4.15 -13.03 22.62
N GLU A 39 4.51 -13.42 21.40
CA GLU A 39 4.39 -14.81 20.94
C GLU A 39 5.26 -15.76 21.77
N LYS A 40 6.51 -15.38 22.06
CA LYS A 40 7.39 -16.17 22.94
C LYS A 40 6.84 -16.30 24.35
N ARG A 41 6.19 -15.25 24.90
CA ARG A 41 5.52 -15.30 26.21
C ARG A 41 4.33 -16.25 26.19
N TYR A 42 3.50 -16.16 25.16
CA TYR A 42 2.35 -17.03 24.95
C TYR A 42 2.76 -18.52 24.86
N ASP A 43 3.78 -18.84 24.07
CA ASP A 43 4.30 -20.20 23.92
C ASP A 43 4.85 -20.78 25.23
N ARG A 44 5.54 -19.97 26.04
CA ARG A 44 6.00 -20.39 27.37
C ARG A 44 4.83 -20.70 28.29
N LEU A 45 3.76 -19.92 28.21
CA LEU A 45 2.56 -20.11 29.03
C LEU A 45 1.82 -21.42 28.69
N ILE A 46 1.68 -21.72 27.40
CA ILE A 46 1.07 -22.96 26.90
C ILE A 46 1.92 -24.18 27.28
N LYS A 47 3.25 -24.10 27.14
CA LYS A 47 4.13 -25.23 27.50
C LYS A 47 4.20 -25.48 29.01
N GLY A 48 3.94 -24.46 29.84
CA GLY A 48 3.89 -24.56 31.29
C GLY A 48 2.55 -25.06 31.86
N THR A 49 1.51 -25.21 31.04
CA THR A 49 0.18 -25.61 31.49
C THR A 49 0.02 -27.14 31.50
N GLY A 50 0.41 -27.75 32.61
CA GLY A 50 0.16 -29.18 32.90
C GLY A 50 -0.75 -29.41 34.11
N ALA A 51 -1.64 -28.48 34.47
CA ALA A 51 -2.35 -28.49 35.76
C ALA A 51 -3.83 -28.89 35.67
N THR A 52 -4.26 -29.73 36.62
CA THR A 52 -5.60 -30.34 36.76
C THR A 52 -6.50 -29.67 37.81
N ASP A 53 -6.11 -28.52 38.38
CA ASP A 53 -6.88 -27.82 39.43
C ASP A 53 -7.58 -26.55 38.91
N ASP A 54 -8.86 -26.38 39.26
CA ASP A 54 -9.75 -25.30 38.79
C ASP A 54 -9.23 -23.87 39.06
N LEU A 55 -8.56 -23.64 40.21
CA LEU A 55 -8.02 -22.32 40.57
C LEU A 55 -6.81 -21.93 39.70
N ARG A 56 -5.99 -22.91 39.31
CA ARG A 56 -4.85 -22.71 38.40
C ARG A 56 -5.31 -22.58 36.95
N LEU A 57 -6.38 -23.27 36.58
CA LEU A 57 -7.01 -23.10 35.27
C LEU A 57 -7.59 -21.68 35.11
N ALA A 58 -8.30 -21.17 36.11
CA ALA A 58 -8.85 -19.82 36.09
C ALA A 58 -7.77 -18.73 35.98
N SER A 59 -6.64 -18.86 36.69
CA SER A 59 -5.54 -17.90 36.57
C SER A 59 -4.87 -17.97 35.20
N THR A 60 -4.67 -19.17 34.66
CA THR A 60 -4.11 -19.35 33.30
C THR A 60 -5.02 -18.72 32.25
N VAL A 61 -6.33 -18.95 32.31
CA VAL A 61 -7.29 -18.34 31.38
C VAL A 61 -7.25 -16.81 31.46
N ALA A 62 -7.11 -16.23 32.65
CA ALA A 62 -6.97 -14.78 32.82
C ALA A 62 -5.68 -14.25 32.17
N ILE A 63 -4.56 -14.94 32.35
CA ILE A 63 -3.28 -14.55 31.72
C ILE A 63 -3.35 -14.70 30.20
N LEU A 64 -3.90 -15.80 29.68
CA LEU A 64 -4.08 -16.01 28.24
C LEU A 64 -4.98 -14.95 27.61
N LYS A 65 -6.08 -14.56 28.28
CA LYS A 65 -6.92 -13.44 27.84
C LYS A 65 -6.14 -12.13 27.78
N GLY A 66 -5.31 -11.86 28.79
CA GLY A 66 -4.43 -10.69 28.80
C GLY A 66 -3.45 -10.69 27.62
N GLU A 67 -2.85 -11.83 27.30
CA GLU A 67 -1.90 -11.94 26.20
C GLU A 67 -2.56 -11.80 24.83
N VAL A 68 -3.77 -12.37 24.64
CA VAL A 68 -4.55 -12.17 23.41
C VAL A 68 -4.91 -10.69 23.21
N GLU A 69 -5.30 -9.99 24.28
CA GLU A 69 -5.61 -8.57 24.21
C GLU A 69 -4.37 -7.72 23.91
N GLN A 70 -3.22 -8.04 24.52
CA GLN A 70 -1.94 -7.39 24.21
C GLN A 70 -1.55 -7.60 22.74
N ARG A 71 -1.65 -8.84 22.24
CA ARG A 71 -1.37 -9.15 20.84
C ARG A 71 -2.29 -8.35 19.91
N ARG A 72 -3.59 -8.29 20.20
CA ARG A 72 -4.55 -7.53 19.40
C ARG A 72 -4.21 -6.05 19.34
N ARG A 73 -3.76 -5.46 20.45
CA ARG A 73 -3.30 -4.06 20.48
C ARG A 73 -2.07 -3.83 19.63
N LEU A 74 -1.08 -4.71 19.72
CA LEU A 74 0.14 -4.64 18.91
C LEU A 74 -0.15 -4.84 17.42
N GLU A 75 -1.12 -5.68 17.06
CA GLU A 75 -1.57 -5.83 15.66
C GLU A 75 -2.17 -4.53 15.12
N VAL A 76 -2.98 -3.83 15.92
CA VAL A 76 -3.53 -2.51 15.55
C VAL A 76 -2.41 -1.46 15.44
N GLU A 77 -1.44 -1.45 16.35
CA GLU A 77 -0.28 -0.56 16.29
C GLU A 77 0.57 -0.83 15.05
N LEU A 78 0.74 -2.10 14.66
CA LEU A 78 1.48 -2.49 13.47
C LEU A 78 0.80 -1.96 12.21
N LEU A 79 -0.52 -2.14 12.11
CA LEU A 79 -1.30 -1.62 10.99
C LEU A 79 -1.17 -0.10 10.88
N THR A 80 -1.21 0.59 12.01
CA THR A 80 -1.07 2.05 12.08
C THR A 80 0.33 2.50 11.64
N ALA A 81 1.38 1.82 12.10
CA ALA A 81 2.76 2.11 11.72
C ALA A 81 2.98 1.90 10.22
N VAL A 82 2.43 0.81 9.67
CA VAL A 82 2.50 0.50 8.23
C VAL A 82 1.80 1.57 7.41
N GLU A 83 0.60 1.98 7.80
CA GLU A 83 -0.18 2.97 7.04
C GLU A 83 0.47 4.36 7.10
N THR A 84 1.03 4.73 8.26
CA THR A 84 1.82 5.96 8.42
C THR A 84 3.02 5.98 7.48
N GLU A 85 3.76 4.87 7.40
CA GLU A 85 4.93 4.77 6.52
C GLU A 85 4.53 4.81 5.04
N ARG A 86 3.43 4.14 4.68
CA ARG A 86 2.85 4.20 3.33
C ARG A 86 2.48 5.63 2.95
N GLN A 87 1.83 6.36 3.85
CA GLN A 87 1.50 7.76 3.64
C GLN A 87 2.75 8.60 3.42
N ARG A 88 3.76 8.45 4.28
CA ARG A 88 5.03 9.18 4.20
C ARG A 88 5.73 8.93 2.86
N ILE A 89 5.93 7.67 2.47
CA ILE A 89 6.60 7.31 1.21
C ILE A 89 5.77 7.79 0.01
N GLY A 90 4.44 7.66 0.06
CA GLY A 90 3.56 8.13 -1.00
C GLY A 90 3.65 9.65 -1.21
N GLN A 91 3.70 10.42 -0.12
CA GLN A 91 3.90 11.86 -0.16
C GLN A 91 5.29 12.22 -0.69
N ASP A 92 6.37 11.61 -0.19
CA ASP A 92 7.74 11.88 -0.66
C ASP A 92 7.89 11.62 -2.16
N LEU A 93 7.32 10.53 -2.68
CA LEU A 93 7.34 10.23 -4.12
C LEU A 93 6.56 11.26 -4.94
N HIS A 94 5.41 11.70 -4.44
CA HIS A 94 4.57 12.68 -5.12
C HIS A 94 5.22 14.07 -5.12
N ASP A 95 5.72 14.50 -3.96
CA ASP A 95 6.17 15.87 -3.76
C ASP A 95 7.63 16.06 -4.19
N ASP A 96 8.52 15.11 -3.92
CA ASP A 96 9.93 15.25 -4.32
C ASP A 96 10.18 14.69 -5.73
N LEU A 97 9.91 13.41 -5.94
CA LEU A 97 10.34 12.73 -7.16
C LEU A 97 9.51 13.16 -8.39
N CYS A 98 8.18 13.21 -8.29
CA CYS A 98 7.35 13.62 -9.43
C CYS A 98 7.59 15.10 -9.81
N GLN A 99 7.80 15.99 -8.84
CA GLN A 99 8.07 17.40 -9.13
C GLN A 99 9.43 17.59 -9.80
N ARG A 100 10.49 16.94 -9.30
CA ARG A 100 11.82 16.98 -9.92
C ARG A 100 11.82 16.45 -11.35
N LEU A 101 11.18 15.31 -11.59
CA LEU A 101 11.04 14.76 -12.94
C LEU A 101 10.27 15.72 -13.85
N GLY A 102 9.23 16.40 -13.34
CA GLY A 102 8.51 17.44 -14.07
C GLY A 102 9.40 18.60 -14.49
N ALA A 103 10.24 19.11 -13.58
CA ALA A 103 11.20 20.17 -13.89
C ALA A 103 12.23 19.72 -14.95
N ILE A 104 12.74 18.49 -14.84
CA ILE A 104 13.66 17.90 -15.82
C ILE A 104 12.99 17.80 -17.20
N ALA A 105 11.74 17.35 -17.27
CA ALA A 105 11.00 17.27 -18.54
C ALA A 105 10.90 18.65 -19.23
N LEU A 106 10.65 19.71 -18.46
CA LEU A 106 10.57 21.08 -18.99
C LEU A 106 11.93 21.58 -19.50
N LEU A 107 13.00 21.38 -18.73
CA LEU A 107 14.36 21.78 -19.11
C LEU A 107 14.80 21.08 -20.40
N ILE A 108 14.58 19.77 -20.50
CA ILE A 108 14.90 18.99 -21.69
C ILE A 108 14.03 19.42 -22.88
N GLY A 109 12.75 19.74 -22.65
CA GLY A 109 11.86 20.28 -23.67
C GLY A 109 12.33 21.63 -24.22
N SER A 110 12.87 22.51 -23.38
CA SER A 110 13.49 23.77 -23.81
C SER A 110 14.75 23.51 -24.63
N LEU A 111 15.65 22.66 -24.11
CA LEU A 111 16.89 22.31 -24.77
C LEU A 111 16.65 21.67 -26.15
N ALA A 112 15.63 20.81 -26.27
CA ALA A 112 15.26 20.21 -27.55
C ALA A 112 14.90 21.27 -28.61
N LYS A 113 14.21 22.34 -28.21
CA LYS A 113 13.86 23.45 -29.11
C LYS A 113 15.10 24.23 -29.53
N GLU A 114 15.97 24.57 -28.59
CA GLU A 114 17.23 25.30 -28.86
C GLU A 114 18.14 24.50 -29.79
N VAL A 115 18.33 23.21 -29.51
CA VAL A 115 19.13 22.30 -30.33
C VAL A 115 18.53 22.14 -31.72
N SER A 116 17.20 22.09 -31.85
CA SER A 116 16.54 21.96 -33.15
C SER A 116 16.78 23.16 -34.08
N VAL A 117 17.14 24.32 -33.55
CA VAL A 117 17.55 25.49 -34.35
C VAL A 117 18.92 25.27 -34.98
N LEU A 118 19.82 24.57 -34.28
CA LEU A 118 21.20 24.33 -34.70
C LEU A 118 21.34 23.05 -35.55
N ASP A 119 20.68 21.97 -35.12
CA ASP A 119 20.65 20.67 -35.80
C ASP A 119 19.28 20.02 -35.58
N LYS A 120 18.50 19.96 -36.66
CA LYS A 120 17.16 19.37 -36.65
C LYS A 120 17.16 17.89 -36.26
N LYS A 121 18.13 17.09 -36.73
CA LYS A 121 18.20 15.65 -36.41
C LYS A 121 18.55 15.43 -34.94
N LEU A 122 19.43 16.27 -34.39
CA LEU A 122 19.77 16.20 -32.97
C LEU A 122 18.60 16.70 -32.10
N GLY A 123 17.93 17.76 -32.50
CA GLY A 123 16.72 18.27 -31.84
C GLY A 123 15.61 17.22 -31.77
N GLU A 124 15.37 16.48 -32.86
CA GLU A 124 14.41 15.36 -32.88
C GLU A 124 14.79 14.22 -31.93
N LYS A 125 16.10 13.90 -31.78
CA LYS A 125 16.56 12.90 -30.82
C LYS A 125 16.35 13.36 -29.37
N VAL A 126 16.73 14.59 -29.05
CA VAL A 126 16.55 15.17 -27.71
C VAL A 126 15.06 15.31 -27.39
N GLY A 127 14.24 15.65 -28.38
CA GLY A 127 12.78 15.78 -28.26
C GLY A 127 12.03 14.50 -27.89
N LYS A 128 12.67 13.32 -27.97
CA LYS A 128 12.10 12.05 -27.48
C LYS A 128 12.22 11.88 -25.97
N ILE A 129 13.19 12.54 -25.33
CA ILE A 129 13.48 12.35 -23.90
C ILE A 129 12.34 12.87 -23.01
N PRO A 130 11.68 14.02 -23.28
CA PRO A 130 10.55 14.47 -22.47
C PRO A 130 9.39 13.46 -22.42
N ALA A 131 9.17 12.69 -23.50
CA ALA A 131 8.15 11.64 -23.50
C ALA A 131 8.49 10.50 -22.53
N LEU A 132 9.75 10.05 -22.51
CA LEU A 132 10.24 9.04 -21.56
C LEU A 132 10.15 9.54 -20.10
N VAL A 133 10.49 10.81 -19.87
CA VAL A 133 10.35 11.41 -18.53
C VAL A 133 8.87 11.52 -18.13
N THR A 134 7.98 11.85 -19.06
CA THR A 134 6.53 11.90 -18.82
C THR A 134 5.97 10.52 -18.48
N GLU A 135 6.42 9.48 -19.15
CA GLU A 135 6.08 8.09 -18.83
C GLU A 135 6.58 7.71 -17.42
N ALA A 136 7.82 8.07 -17.08
CA ALA A 136 8.38 7.84 -15.74
C ALA A 136 7.60 8.59 -14.64
N ILE A 137 7.16 9.83 -14.90
CA ILE A 137 6.28 10.59 -14.00
C ILE A 137 4.94 9.86 -13.83
N GLY A 138 4.37 9.35 -14.92
CA GLY A 138 3.13 8.56 -14.88
C GLY A 138 3.27 7.33 -13.98
N SER A 139 4.35 6.57 -14.15
CA SER A 139 4.69 5.42 -13.31
C SER A 139 4.89 5.83 -11.85
N CYS A 140 5.64 6.90 -11.58
CA CYS A 140 5.88 7.40 -10.23
C CYS A 140 4.58 7.84 -9.54
N ARG A 141 3.70 8.57 -10.23
CA ARG A 141 2.37 8.93 -9.71
C ARG A 141 1.51 7.70 -9.41
N ASN A 142 1.57 6.69 -10.28
CA ASN A 142 0.83 5.44 -10.05
C ASN A 142 1.33 4.69 -8.81
N LEU A 143 2.64 4.74 -8.54
CA LEU A 143 3.25 4.23 -7.31
C LEU A 143 2.81 5.02 -6.08
N ALA A 144 2.98 6.36 -6.13
CA ALA A 144 2.61 7.26 -5.05
C ALA A 144 1.14 7.11 -4.65
N ARG A 145 0.22 7.02 -5.63
CA ARG A 145 -1.21 6.82 -5.36
C ARG A 145 -1.56 5.46 -4.74
N GLY A 146 -0.81 4.41 -5.09
CA GLY A 146 -0.98 3.09 -4.46
C GLY A 146 -0.50 3.07 -3.00
N LEU A 147 0.49 3.91 -2.69
CA LEU A 147 0.99 4.09 -1.33
C LEU A 147 0.10 5.01 -0.51
N HIS A 148 -0.34 6.12 -1.06
CA HIS A 148 -1.19 7.08 -0.38
C HIS A 148 -2.33 7.51 -1.32
N PRO A 149 -3.59 7.17 -1.00
CA PRO A 149 -4.71 7.57 -1.83
C PRO A 149 -5.01 9.06 -1.62
N VAL A 150 -4.29 9.93 -2.34
CA VAL A 150 -4.41 11.40 -2.22
C VAL A 150 -5.86 11.87 -2.40
N THR A 151 -6.60 11.25 -3.33
CA THR A 151 -8.01 11.53 -3.61
C THR A 151 -8.92 11.21 -2.42
N LEU A 152 -8.54 10.25 -1.56
CA LEU A 152 -9.28 9.97 -0.33
C LEU A 152 -9.21 11.16 0.63
N ALA A 153 -8.04 11.77 0.77
CA ALA A 153 -7.83 12.93 1.64
C ALA A 153 -8.47 14.21 1.08
N SER A 154 -8.46 14.41 -0.24
CA SER A 154 -8.95 15.65 -0.86
C SER A 154 -10.42 15.62 -1.29
N ALA A 155 -10.95 14.45 -1.67
CA ALA A 155 -12.28 14.30 -2.27
C ALA A 155 -13.13 13.20 -1.61
N GLY A 156 -12.61 12.51 -0.60
CA GLY A 156 -13.33 11.51 0.19
C GLY A 156 -13.42 10.13 -0.46
N LEU A 157 -14.00 9.19 0.30
CA LEU A 157 -14.07 7.78 -0.06
C LEU A 157 -14.77 7.50 -1.41
N PRO A 158 -15.90 8.14 -1.76
CA PRO A 158 -16.56 7.88 -3.04
C PRO A 158 -15.68 8.22 -4.25
N ALA A 159 -14.96 9.34 -4.20
CA ALA A 159 -14.06 9.75 -5.27
C ALA A 159 -12.86 8.82 -5.38
N ALA A 160 -12.27 8.42 -4.25
CA ALA A 160 -11.16 7.48 -4.20
C ALA A 160 -11.55 6.09 -4.76
N LEU A 161 -12.75 5.61 -4.44
CA LEU A 161 -13.28 4.35 -4.97
C LEU A 161 -13.57 4.42 -6.48
N ALA A 162 -14.07 5.55 -6.98
CA ALA A 162 -14.25 5.76 -8.41
C ALA A 162 -12.91 5.77 -9.17
N GLU A 163 -11.89 6.42 -8.60
CA GLU A 163 -10.54 6.38 -9.15
C GLU A 163 -9.96 4.96 -9.14
N LEU A 164 -10.15 4.21 -8.05
CA LEU A 164 -9.78 2.80 -7.97
C LEU A 164 -10.46 1.99 -9.07
N ALA A 165 -11.77 2.18 -9.26
CA ALA A 165 -12.58 1.48 -10.28
C ALA A 165 -12.10 1.74 -11.72
N ALA A 166 -11.68 2.98 -12.02
CA ALA A 166 -11.18 3.35 -13.34
C ALA A 166 -9.89 2.61 -13.76
N ARG A 167 -9.19 1.99 -12.80
CA ARG A 167 -7.94 1.25 -13.03
C ARG A 167 -8.13 -0.25 -13.16
N ILE A 168 -9.34 -0.74 -12.95
CA ILE A 168 -9.63 -2.17 -12.92
C ILE A 168 -9.84 -2.67 -14.36
N PRO A 169 -9.31 -3.84 -14.72
CA PRO A 169 -9.66 -4.54 -15.96
C PRO A 169 -11.18 -4.63 -16.18
N ALA A 170 -11.62 -4.54 -17.43
CA ALA A 170 -13.04 -4.44 -17.80
C ALA A 170 -13.88 -5.68 -17.41
N ASP A 171 -13.24 -6.82 -17.18
CA ASP A 171 -13.82 -8.09 -16.73
C ASP A 171 -14.15 -8.12 -15.22
N VAL A 172 -13.69 -7.13 -14.44
CA VAL A 172 -14.04 -6.98 -13.03
C VAL A 172 -15.03 -5.84 -12.86
N LYS A 173 -16.22 -6.16 -12.32
CA LYS A 173 -17.28 -5.19 -12.07
C LYS A 173 -17.14 -4.61 -10.66
N PHE A 174 -17.05 -3.29 -10.56
CA PHE A 174 -17.10 -2.55 -9.29
C PHE A 174 -18.48 -1.88 -9.15
N HIS A 175 -19.20 -2.19 -8.08
CA HIS A 175 -20.50 -1.58 -7.79
C HIS A 175 -20.45 -0.90 -6.42
N TRP A 176 -20.57 0.43 -6.43
CA TRP A 176 -20.78 1.24 -5.24
C TRP A 176 -22.20 1.82 -5.33
N PRO A 177 -23.15 1.40 -4.48
CA PRO A 177 -24.47 1.99 -4.48
C PRO A 177 -24.36 3.46 -4.12
N ARG A 178 -25.10 4.31 -4.83
CA ARG A 178 -25.12 5.75 -4.58
C ARG A 178 -25.82 6.00 -3.25
N SER A 179 -25.07 5.96 -2.15
CA SER A 179 -25.57 6.36 -0.84
C SER A 179 -25.60 7.88 -0.73
N GLU A 180 -26.38 8.38 0.23
CA GLU A 180 -26.18 9.73 0.76
C GLU A 180 -24.71 9.94 1.15
N ARG A 181 -24.28 11.20 1.22
CA ARG A 181 -22.91 11.57 1.58
C ARG A 181 -22.65 11.09 3.01
N ILE A 182 -22.01 9.93 3.15
CA ILE A 182 -21.57 9.41 4.45
C ILE A 182 -20.17 9.95 4.66
N ASP A 183 -20.05 10.90 5.57
CA ASP A 183 -18.75 11.39 6.01
C ASP A 183 -18.17 10.38 7.00
N PHE A 184 -17.14 9.67 6.55
CA PHE A 184 -16.39 8.74 7.37
C PHE A 184 -15.27 9.51 8.09
N GLU A 185 -14.98 9.10 9.34
CA GLU A 185 -13.75 9.49 9.99
C GLU A 185 -12.54 9.04 9.12
N PRO A 186 -11.47 9.86 8.99
CA PRO A 186 -10.39 9.60 8.05
C PRO A 186 -9.76 8.21 8.14
N THR A 187 -9.56 7.69 9.34
CA THR A 187 -8.99 6.35 9.58
C THR A 187 -9.92 5.27 9.08
N LEU A 188 -11.23 5.38 9.37
CA LEU A 188 -12.23 4.44 8.86
C LEU A 188 -12.32 4.49 7.32
N ALA A 189 -12.30 5.69 6.72
CA ALA A 189 -12.31 5.86 5.27
C ALA A 189 -11.11 5.16 4.61
N LEU A 190 -9.93 5.31 5.21
CA LEU A 190 -8.69 4.69 4.74
C LEU A 190 -8.75 3.16 4.85
N HIS A 191 -9.23 2.62 5.97
CA HIS A 191 -9.42 1.18 6.11
C HIS A 191 -10.40 0.61 5.08
N LEU A 192 -11.54 1.27 4.85
CA LEU A 192 -12.51 0.85 3.83
C LEU A 192 -11.90 0.88 2.43
N TYR A 193 -11.13 1.93 2.11
CA TYR A 193 -10.40 2.03 0.86
C TYR A 193 -9.39 0.88 0.71
N ARG A 194 -8.61 0.55 1.74
CA ARG A 194 -7.63 -0.56 1.71
C ARG A 194 -8.30 -1.92 1.54
N ILE A 195 -9.45 -2.14 2.17
CA ILE A 195 -10.24 -3.36 1.98
C ILE A 195 -10.70 -3.46 0.53
N ALA A 196 -11.24 -2.38 -0.04
CA ALA A 196 -11.65 -2.36 -1.44
C ALA A 196 -10.47 -2.60 -2.40
N GLU A 197 -9.33 -1.95 -2.15
CA GLU A 197 -8.09 -2.11 -2.93
C GLU A 197 -7.60 -3.56 -2.93
N GLU A 198 -7.59 -4.22 -1.76
CA GLU A 198 -7.18 -5.63 -1.63
C GLU A 198 -8.22 -6.57 -2.26
N ALA A 199 -9.51 -6.29 -2.10
CA ALA A 199 -10.57 -7.08 -2.73
C ALA A 199 -10.47 -7.04 -4.27
N VAL A 200 -10.26 -5.85 -4.84
CA VAL A 200 -10.01 -5.66 -6.28
C VAL A 200 -8.74 -6.37 -6.71
N THR A 201 -7.67 -6.24 -5.93
CA THR A 201 -6.40 -6.92 -6.20
C THR A 201 -6.57 -8.44 -6.26
N ASN A 202 -7.32 -9.00 -5.32
CA ASN A 202 -7.58 -10.43 -5.26
C ASN A 202 -8.52 -10.87 -6.39
N ALA A 203 -9.55 -10.08 -6.72
CA ALA A 203 -10.40 -10.32 -7.87
C ALA A 203 -9.58 -10.38 -9.17
N VAL A 204 -8.73 -9.40 -9.46
CA VAL A 204 -7.89 -9.38 -10.67
C VAL A 204 -6.92 -10.57 -10.72
N LYS A 205 -6.29 -10.93 -9.59
CA LYS A 205 -5.36 -12.07 -9.54
C LYS A 205 -6.05 -13.41 -9.74
N HIS A 206 -7.24 -13.58 -9.19
CA HIS A 206 -7.95 -14.85 -9.16
C HIS A 206 -9.03 -14.98 -10.24
N ALA A 207 -9.41 -13.90 -10.92
CA ALA A 207 -10.36 -13.91 -12.04
C ALA A 207 -9.89 -14.82 -13.19
N GLY A 208 -8.57 -14.92 -13.42
CA GLY A 208 -7.97 -15.82 -14.41
C GLY A 208 -7.86 -17.29 -13.98
N ALA A 209 -8.18 -17.65 -12.73
CA ALA A 209 -8.06 -19.02 -12.23
C ALA A 209 -9.19 -19.97 -12.69
N LYS A 210 -10.08 -19.53 -13.59
CA LYS A 210 -11.16 -20.36 -14.15
C LYS A 210 -10.80 -21.09 -15.45
N ASN A 211 -9.56 -20.97 -15.96
CA ASN A 211 -9.11 -21.65 -17.18
C ASN A 211 -7.92 -22.60 -16.98
N THR A 212 -7.85 -23.30 -15.84
CA THR A 212 -7.02 -24.50 -15.75
C THR A 212 -7.93 -25.71 -15.70
N GLU A 213 -8.45 -26.12 -16.86
CA GLU A 213 -8.82 -27.52 -17.07
C GLU A 213 -7.56 -28.34 -16.85
N GLN A 214 -7.53 -29.14 -15.79
CA GLN A 214 -6.67 -30.31 -15.75
C GLN A 214 -7.19 -31.27 -16.81
N THR A 215 -6.45 -31.38 -17.90
CA THR A 215 -6.50 -32.56 -18.77
C THR A 215 -5.70 -33.70 -18.16
#